data_AF-A0A0M3RFC4-F1
#
_entry.id   AF-A0A0M3RFC4-F1
#
_cell.length_a   1.000
_cell.length_b   1.000
_cell.length_c   1.000
_cell.angle_alpha   90.00
_cell.angle_beta   90.00
_cell.angle_gamma   90.00
#
_symmetry.space_group_name_H-M   'P 1'
#
loop_
_entity.id
_entity.type
_entity.pdbx_description
1 polymer ?
#
loop_
_entity_poly.entity_id
_entity_poly.type
_entity_poly.pdbx_seq_one_letter_code
_entity_poly.pdbx_strand_id
1 'polypeptide(L)'
;MGLLSHLSKKHANNPYILRNPRYFQDMERLGYLAFEDGEWIFTDLTTTAEINCFPVKDPSIIPPDSTDLPARARVQVGVAEITRFYSWYGSTPTSNNKKENRKDSKPKKYKSFGNFKILIVGSRQMNDYMSRLEKHGCLVEVHNPYEDGFELLKGRVGRAEIILVCERHVPHNVWDYIDRRQPYVSVLKKDSADLISTYTYLTLQRCELI
;
A
#
# COMPACT_ATOMS: atom_id res chain seq x y z
N MET A 1 -18.35 -33.04 7.18
CA MET A 1 -19.25 -32.29 6.27
C MET A 1 -20.08 -31.36 7.15
N GLY A 2 -19.98 -30.04 7.23
CA GLY A 2 -19.29 -28.99 6.48
C GLY A 2 -20.05 -27.69 6.81
N LEU A 3 -19.48 -26.77 7.60
CA LEU A 3 -20.12 -25.50 7.99
C LEU A 3 -19.23 -24.28 7.73
N LEU A 4 -18.01 -24.48 7.20
CA LEU A 4 -17.03 -23.41 6.92
C LEU A 4 -16.92 -23.05 5.43
N SER A 5 -17.68 -23.68 4.54
CA SER A 5 -17.58 -23.48 3.09
C SER A 5 -18.56 -22.44 2.51
N HIS A 6 -19.42 -21.84 3.32
CA HIS A 6 -20.46 -20.92 2.83
C HIS A 6 -20.08 -19.43 2.85
N LEU A 7 -19.02 -19.04 3.57
CA LEU A 7 -18.59 -17.63 3.59
C LEU A 7 -17.53 -17.29 2.53
N SER A 8 -16.81 -18.28 1.98
CA SER A 8 -15.76 -18.03 0.97
C SER A 8 -16.28 -17.93 -0.47
N LYS A 9 -17.53 -18.34 -0.74
CA LYS A 9 -18.07 -18.39 -2.10
C LYS A 9 -18.77 -17.12 -2.57
N LYS A 10 -19.10 -16.18 -1.69
CA LYS A 10 -19.86 -14.97 -2.07
C LYS A 10 -19.04 -13.90 -2.80
N HIS A 11 -17.71 -13.96 -2.73
CA HIS A 11 -16.80 -12.99 -3.39
C HIS A 11 -16.01 -13.56 -4.57
N ALA A 12 -16.17 -14.84 -4.92
CA ALA A 12 -15.30 -15.48 -5.90
C ALA A 12 -15.59 -15.10 -7.37
N ASN A 13 -16.80 -14.62 -7.70
CA ASN A 13 -17.28 -14.54 -9.08
C ASN A 13 -17.77 -13.17 -9.57
N ASN A 14 -17.68 -12.10 -8.77
CA ASN A 14 -17.91 -10.76 -9.28
C ASN A 14 -16.59 -9.99 -9.21
N PRO A 15 -16.07 -9.45 -10.34
CA PRO A 15 -15.01 -8.46 -10.26
C PRO A 15 -15.52 -7.33 -9.37
N TYR A 16 -14.76 -6.98 -8.33
CA TYR A 16 -15.11 -5.88 -7.45
C TYR A 16 -15.16 -4.60 -8.30
N ILE A 17 -16.36 -4.16 -8.65
CA ILE A 17 -16.56 -2.88 -9.34
C ILE A 17 -16.53 -1.81 -8.26
N LEU A 18 -15.40 -1.10 -8.17
CA LEU A 18 -15.24 0.02 -7.27
C LEU A 18 -16.23 1.13 -7.62
N ARG A 19 -17.14 1.41 -6.69
CA ARG A 19 -18.05 2.56 -6.77
C ARG A 19 -17.28 3.79 -6.29
N ASN A 20 -17.37 4.89 -7.05
CA ASN A 20 -16.75 6.20 -6.82
C ASN A 20 -16.34 6.47 -5.35
N PRO A 21 -15.03 6.52 -5.03
CA PRO A 21 -14.58 6.72 -3.67
C PRO A 21 -14.89 8.14 -3.18
N ARG A 22 -15.40 8.25 -1.95
CA ARG A 22 -15.81 9.50 -1.30
C ARG A 22 -14.63 10.41 -0.92
N TYR A 23 -13.40 9.90 -0.99
CA TYR A 23 -12.18 10.58 -0.54
C TYR A 23 -11.76 11.80 -1.37
N PHE A 24 -12.47 12.14 -2.45
CA PHE A 24 -12.21 13.36 -3.22
C PHE A 24 -12.82 14.63 -2.63
N GLN A 25 -13.65 14.53 -1.58
CA GLN A 25 -14.40 15.66 -1.03
C GLN A 25 -13.84 16.25 0.28
N ASP A 26 -12.90 15.58 0.94
CA ASP A 26 -12.35 16.04 2.22
C ASP A 26 -11.08 16.89 2.03
N MET A 27 -10.89 17.88 2.91
CA MET A 27 -9.61 18.61 3.03
C MET A 27 -8.43 17.72 3.45
N GLU A 28 -8.68 16.43 3.71
CA GLU A 28 -7.70 15.46 4.13
C GLU A 28 -7.15 14.67 2.94
N ARG A 29 -5.83 14.60 2.86
CA ARG A 29 -5.07 13.90 1.84
C ARG A 29 -4.49 12.62 2.41
N LEU A 30 -4.46 11.58 1.58
CA LEU A 30 -3.82 10.29 1.85
C LEU A 30 -2.43 10.29 1.23
N GLY A 31 -1.44 9.86 1.98
CA GLY A 31 -0.06 9.86 1.51
C GLY A 31 0.88 9.13 2.43
N TYR A 32 2.17 9.38 2.27
CA TYR A 32 3.19 8.81 3.14
C TYR A 32 4.25 9.82 3.51
N LEU A 33 4.95 9.54 4.60
CA LEU A 33 6.04 10.35 5.11
C LEU A 33 7.38 9.76 4.68
N ALA A 34 8.27 10.63 4.22
CA ALA A 34 9.65 10.29 3.93
C ALA A 34 10.56 11.38 4.50
N PHE A 35 11.75 11.00 4.94
CA PHE A 35 12.79 11.94 5.31
C PHE A 35 13.75 12.08 4.11
N GLU A 36 13.69 13.22 3.44
CA GLU A 36 14.45 13.50 2.22
C GLU A 36 15.19 14.83 2.40
N ASP A 37 16.48 14.88 2.01
CA ASP A 37 17.31 16.10 2.04
C ASP A 37 17.34 16.86 3.39
N GLY A 38 17.20 16.13 4.50
CA GLY A 38 17.24 16.70 5.85
C GLY A 38 15.89 17.20 6.38
N GLU A 39 14.82 17.03 5.62
CA GLU A 39 13.47 17.48 5.98
C GLU A 39 12.45 16.33 5.89
N TRP A 40 11.39 16.43 6.69
CA TRP A 40 10.25 15.52 6.59
C TRP A 40 9.29 16.02 5.51
N ILE A 41 9.02 15.14 4.55
CA ILE A 41 8.17 15.39 3.40
C ILE A 41 6.96 14.46 3.44
N PHE A 42 5.77 15.03 3.24
CA PHE A 42 4.55 14.32 2.96
C PHE A 42 4.35 14.19 1.45
N THR A 43 4.31 12.97 0.96
CA THR A 43 4.01 12.66 -0.44
C THR A 43 2.54 12.30 -0.59
N ASP A 44 1.78 13.14 -1.30
CA ASP A 44 0.36 12.98 -1.55
C ASP A 44 0.09 11.94 -2.64
N LEU A 45 -0.75 10.95 -2.30
CA LEU A 45 -1.21 9.86 -3.17
C LEU A 45 -2.75 9.77 -3.22
N THR A 46 -3.44 10.82 -2.79
CA THR A 46 -4.91 10.90 -2.76
C THR A 46 -5.47 10.65 -4.16
N THR A 47 -4.83 11.25 -5.17
CA THR A 47 -5.21 11.09 -6.57
C THR A 47 -4.19 10.23 -7.32
N THR A 48 -4.61 9.64 -8.43
CA THR A 48 -3.76 8.82 -9.31
C THR A 48 -3.01 9.66 -10.36
N ALA A 49 -3.37 10.93 -10.53
CA ALA A 49 -2.88 11.77 -11.62
C ALA A 49 -1.54 12.43 -11.31
N GLU A 50 -1.38 12.97 -10.10
CA GLU A 50 -0.20 13.74 -9.71
C GLU A 50 0.26 13.37 -8.31
N ILE A 51 1.57 13.16 -8.18
CA ILE A 51 2.25 12.98 -6.90
C ILE A 51 2.85 14.32 -6.52
N ASN A 52 2.32 14.92 -5.46
CA ASN A 52 2.79 16.20 -4.93
C ASN A 52 3.47 15.98 -3.58
N CYS A 53 4.54 16.74 -3.33
CA CYS A 53 5.32 16.65 -2.10
C CYS A 53 5.21 17.96 -1.32
N PHE A 54 5.00 17.87 -0.01
CA PHE A 54 4.84 19.03 0.88
C PHE A 54 5.71 18.87 2.12
N PRO A 55 6.45 19.90 2.56
CA PRO A 55 7.15 19.86 3.84
C PRO A 55 6.16 19.70 4.99
N VAL A 56 6.55 18.98 6.04
CA VAL A 56 5.72 18.77 7.22
C VAL A 56 5.83 19.96 8.18
N LYS A 57 4.68 20.50 8.60
CA LYS A 57 4.56 21.69 9.47
C LYS A 57 5.25 21.56 10.82
N ASP A 58 5.07 20.41 11.45
CA ASP A 58 5.67 20.08 12.75
C ASP A 58 6.30 18.69 12.66
N PRO A 59 7.62 18.59 12.44
CA PRO A 59 8.29 17.30 12.40
C PRO A 59 8.37 16.58 13.75
N SER A 60 8.16 17.29 14.88
CA SER A 60 8.35 16.72 16.23
C SER A 60 7.30 15.66 16.59
N ILE A 61 6.16 15.66 15.89
CA ILE A 61 5.10 14.66 16.06
C ILE A 61 5.40 13.34 15.35
N ILE A 62 6.42 13.30 14.49
CA ILE A 62 6.75 12.12 13.70
C ILE A 62 7.57 11.16 14.56
N PRO A 63 7.14 9.90 14.74
CA PRO A 63 7.91 8.95 15.52
C PRO A 63 9.31 8.70 14.91
N PRO A 64 10.34 8.41 15.73
CA PRO A 64 11.62 7.96 15.22
C PRO A 64 11.45 6.73 14.32
N ASP A 65 12.26 6.62 13.26
CA ASP A 65 12.23 5.53 12.28
C ASP A 65 10.94 5.43 11.43
N SER A 66 10.26 6.56 11.20
CA SER A 66 8.99 6.60 10.45
C SER A 66 9.10 6.74 8.93
N THR A 67 10.22 6.35 8.32
CA THR A 67 10.38 6.45 6.87
C THR A 67 9.38 5.55 6.16
N ASP A 68 8.77 6.04 5.08
CA ASP A 68 7.77 5.37 4.25
C ASP A 68 6.40 5.13 4.93
N LEU A 69 6.15 5.71 6.11
CA LEU A 69 4.92 5.43 6.85
C LEU A 69 3.67 6.03 6.18
N PRO A 70 2.56 5.27 6.07
CA PRO A 70 1.29 5.81 5.61
C PRO A 70 0.75 6.83 6.61
N ALA A 71 0.23 7.94 6.08
CA ALA A 71 -0.29 9.05 6.87
C ALA A 71 -1.51 9.71 6.22
N ARG A 72 -2.29 10.42 7.03
CA ARG A 72 -3.23 11.46 6.57
C ARG A 72 -2.69 12.83 6.92
N ALA A 73 -2.92 13.79 6.04
CA ALA A 73 -2.53 15.17 6.25
C ALA A 73 -3.58 16.15 5.73
N ARG A 74 -3.61 17.35 6.30
CA ARG A 74 -4.26 18.52 5.69
C ARG A 74 -3.18 19.38 5.09
N VAL A 75 -3.32 19.73 3.81
CA VAL A 75 -2.36 20.61 3.14
C VAL A 75 -2.92 22.02 3.09
N GLN A 76 -2.22 22.96 3.72
CA GLN A 76 -2.57 24.38 3.75
C GLN A 76 -1.34 25.20 3.39
N VAL A 77 -1.49 26.11 2.43
CA VAL A 77 -0.42 27.04 2.01
C VAL A 77 0.89 26.30 1.65
N GLY A 78 0.78 25.14 0.99
CA GLY A 78 1.94 24.35 0.55
C GLY A 78 2.66 23.57 1.66
N VAL A 79 2.10 23.49 2.86
CA VAL A 79 2.67 22.74 4.00
C VAL A 79 1.68 21.66 4.44
N ALA A 80 2.18 20.48 4.81
CA ALA A 80 1.38 19.37 5.31
C ALA A 80 1.30 19.37 6.84
N GLU A 81 0.09 19.42 7.39
CA GLU A 81 -0.20 19.16 8.79
C GLU A 81 -0.67 17.71 8.93
N ILE A 82 0.14 16.87 9.57
CA ILE A 82 -0.16 15.45 9.71
C ILE A 82 -1.25 15.26 10.76
N THR A 83 -2.38 14.67 10.34
CA THR A 83 -3.53 14.44 11.23
C THR A 83 -3.54 13.02 11.78
N ARG A 84 -2.91 12.06 11.07
CA ARG A 84 -2.91 10.65 11.49
C ARG A 84 -1.74 9.86 10.91
N PHE A 85 -1.20 8.95 11.70
CA PHE A 85 -0.23 7.94 11.29
C PHE A 85 -0.86 6.55 11.25
N TYR A 86 -0.35 5.68 10.37
CA TYR A 86 -0.78 4.29 10.28
C TYR A 86 0.42 3.35 10.44
N SER A 87 0.44 2.60 11.55
CA SER A 87 1.46 1.57 11.75
C SER A 87 1.21 0.33 10.88
N TRP A 88 2.28 -0.22 10.30
CA TRP A 88 2.27 -1.55 9.69
C TRP A 88 2.18 -2.68 10.71
N TYR A 89 2.46 -2.40 11.98
CA TYR A 89 2.50 -3.39 13.05
C TYR A 89 1.24 -3.32 13.91
N GLY A 90 0.72 -4.49 14.28
CA GLY A 90 -0.35 -4.57 15.26
C GLY A 90 0.15 -4.16 16.64
N SER A 91 -0.71 -3.50 17.43
CA SER A 91 -0.44 -3.26 18.84
C SER A 91 -0.31 -4.59 19.58
N THR A 92 0.89 -4.93 20.07
CA THR A 92 1.02 -6.03 21.03
C THR A 92 0.35 -5.59 22.33
N PRO A 93 -0.62 -6.34 22.88
CA PRO A 93 -1.11 -6.04 24.21
C PRO A 93 0.07 -6.09 25.17
N THR A 94 0.36 -4.96 25.82
CA THR A 94 1.35 -4.87 26.88
C THR A 94 0.87 -5.71 28.06
N SER A 95 1.24 -6.99 28.06
CA SER A 95 1.22 -7.78 29.28
C SER A 95 2.30 -7.22 30.19
N ASN A 96 1.87 -6.77 31.37
CA ASN A 96 2.70 -6.25 32.44
C ASN A 96 3.92 -7.14 32.73
N ASN A 97 5.05 -6.49 32.98
CA ASN A 97 6.19 -6.92 33.79
C ASN A 97 6.58 -8.40 33.74
N LYS A 98 7.67 -8.70 33.02
CA LYS A 98 8.77 -9.51 33.57
C LYS A 98 10.04 -9.28 32.76
N LYS A 99 11.12 -8.93 33.48
CA LYS A 99 12.50 -8.91 32.98
C LYS A 99 12.84 -10.30 32.46
N GLU A 100 13.02 -10.44 31.16
CA GLU A 100 13.75 -11.57 30.59
C GLU A 100 14.86 -11.06 29.67
N ASN A 101 16.08 -11.24 30.15
CA ASN A 101 17.29 -11.20 29.35
C ASN A 101 17.25 -12.36 28.35
N ARG A 102 17.16 -12.06 27.05
CA ARG A 102 17.94 -12.68 25.95
C ARG A 102 17.47 -12.11 24.60
N LYS A 103 18.45 -11.88 23.72
CA LYS A 103 18.31 -11.33 22.36
C LYS A 103 17.60 -12.33 21.42
N ASP A 104 16.31 -12.50 21.60
CA ASP A 104 15.44 -12.98 20.52
C ASP A 104 14.46 -11.86 20.22
N SER A 105 14.67 -11.17 19.10
CA SER A 105 13.75 -10.14 18.64
C SER A 105 12.38 -10.79 18.48
N LYS A 106 11.43 -10.47 19.37
CA LYS A 106 10.05 -10.95 19.26
C LYS A 106 9.57 -10.68 17.83
N PRO A 107 9.01 -11.69 17.13
CA PRO A 107 8.57 -11.51 15.75
C PRO A 107 7.56 -10.35 15.71
N LYS A 108 7.89 -9.31 14.95
CA LYS A 108 7.02 -8.15 14.77
C LYS A 108 5.69 -8.64 14.18
N LYS A 109 4.58 -8.42 14.89
CA LYS A 109 3.26 -8.80 14.40
C LYS A 109 2.77 -7.76 13.41
N TYR A 110 2.64 -8.11 12.14
CA TYR A 110 2.11 -7.24 11.11
C TYR A 110 0.60 -7.04 11.29
N LYS A 111 0.12 -5.83 11.01
CA LYS A 111 -1.30 -5.50 10.96
C LYS A 111 -1.88 -6.15 9.71
N SER A 112 -2.94 -6.93 9.87
CA SER A 112 -3.64 -7.52 8.72
C SER A 112 -4.31 -6.42 7.90
N PHE A 113 -4.13 -6.45 6.58
CA PHE A 113 -4.89 -5.65 5.63
C PHE A 113 -6.16 -6.38 5.20
N GLY A 114 -6.17 -7.71 5.24
CA GLY A 114 -7.24 -8.55 4.73
C GLY A 114 -6.80 -9.40 3.53
N ASN A 115 -7.67 -10.33 3.14
CA ASN A 115 -7.39 -11.32 2.08
C ASN A 115 -7.66 -10.75 0.67
N PHE A 116 -6.96 -9.66 0.33
CA PHE A 116 -7.12 -8.97 -0.95
C PHE A 116 -6.14 -9.49 -2.01
N LYS A 117 -6.58 -9.58 -3.26
CA LYS A 117 -5.76 -9.96 -4.42
C LYS A 117 -5.00 -8.75 -4.95
N ILE A 118 -3.68 -8.76 -4.76
CA ILE A 118 -2.78 -7.67 -5.15
C ILE A 118 -1.93 -8.14 -6.32
N LEU A 119 -1.91 -7.37 -7.40
CA LEU A 119 -0.97 -7.56 -8.50
C LEU A 119 0.20 -6.58 -8.38
N ILE A 120 1.43 -7.09 -8.35
CA ILE A 120 2.65 -6.28 -8.46
C ILE A 120 3.21 -6.43 -9.87
N VAL A 121 3.40 -5.32 -10.57
CA VAL A 121 3.91 -5.26 -11.94
C VAL A 121 5.26 -4.55 -11.97
N GLY A 122 6.30 -5.30 -12.33
CA GLY A 122 7.69 -4.83 -12.37
C GLY A 122 8.31 -4.63 -10.99
N SER A 123 9.48 -5.23 -10.76
CA SER A 123 10.48 -4.89 -9.72
C SER A 123 11.65 -5.89 -9.80
N ARG A 124 12.82 -5.52 -9.27
CA ARG A 124 13.93 -6.47 -9.05
C ARG A 124 13.81 -7.25 -7.74
N GLN A 125 12.92 -6.84 -6.84
CA GLN A 125 12.75 -7.40 -5.48
C GLN A 125 11.36 -8.03 -5.28
N MET A 126 10.81 -8.63 -6.33
CA MET A 126 9.42 -9.12 -6.34
C MET A 126 9.11 -10.12 -5.21
N ASN A 127 10.04 -11.01 -4.90
CA ASN A 127 9.87 -11.99 -3.82
C ASN A 127 9.79 -11.32 -2.44
N ASP A 128 10.58 -10.28 -2.21
CA ASP A 128 10.56 -9.54 -0.95
C ASP A 128 9.23 -8.79 -0.79
N TYR A 129 8.71 -8.23 -1.89
CA TYR A 129 7.46 -7.49 -1.92
C TYR A 129 6.26 -8.42 -1.70
N MET A 130 6.27 -9.57 -2.38
CA MET A 130 5.30 -10.64 -2.16
C MET A 130 5.31 -11.09 -0.70
N SER A 131 6.47 -11.52 -0.18
CA SER A 131 6.58 -11.97 1.22
C SER A 131 6.14 -10.89 2.20
N ARG A 132 6.42 -9.61 1.90
CA ARG A 132 6.03 -8.50 2.75
C ARG A 132 4.50 -8.32 2.80
N LEU A 133 3.82 -8.33 1.66
CA LEU A 133 2.36 -8.18 1.62
C LEU A 133 1.62 -9.42 2.13
N GLU A 134 2.17 -10.62 1.93
CA GLU A 134 1.63 -11.85 2.51
C GLU A 134 1.65 -11.83 4.05
N LYS A 135 2.65 -11.20 4.68
CA LYS A 135 2.65 -10.96 6.14
C LYS A 135 1.49 -10.08 6.60
N HIS A 136 0.95 -9.25 5.72
CA HIS A 136 -0.26 -8.46 5.95
C HIS A 136 -1.55 -9.23 5.58
N GLY A 137 -1.45 -10.49 5.17
CA GLY A 137 -2.59 -11.36 4.85
C GLY A 137 -3.12 -11.24 3.42
N CYS A 138 -2.40 -10.57 2.53
CA CYS A 138 -2.80 -10.37 1.13
C CYS A 138 -2.47 -11.61 0.27
N LEU A 139 -3.21 -11.80 -0.83
CA LEU A 139 -2.89 -12.75 -1.90
C LEU A 139 -2.15 -12.00 -2.99
N VAL A 140 -0.88 -12.31 -3.21
CA VAL A 140 -0.05 -11.53 -4.14
C VAL A 140 0.20 -12.32 -5.42
N GLU A 141 -0.15 -11.73 -6.55
CA GLU A 141 0.32 -12.14 -7.87
C GLU A 141 1.40 -11.16 -8.33
N VAL A 142 2.44 -11.67 -8.98
CA VAL A 142 3.56 -10.89 -9.47
C VAL A 142 3.59 -11.01 -10.98
N HIS A 143 3.93 -9.93 -11.69
CA HIS A 143 4.16 -9.93 -13.12
C HIS A 143 5.45 -9.22 -13.49
N ASN A 144 6.37 -9.97 -14.11
CA ASN A 144 7.61 -9.43 -14.64
C ASN A 144 7.44 -9.13 -16.14
N PRO A 145 7.31 -7.86 -16.57
CA PRO A 145 7.02 -7.52 -17.96
C PRO A 145 8.12 -7.91 -18.97
N TYR A 146 9.31 -8.27 -18.50
CA TYR A 146 10.42 -8.68 -19.35
C TYR A 146 10.47 -10.20 -19.58
N GLU A 147 9.78 -10.99 -18.74
CA GLU A 147 9.80 -12.45 -18.77
C GLU A 147 8.41 -13.04 -19.07
N ASP A 148 7.37 -12.44 -18.51
CA ASP A 148 5.99 -12.89 -18.66
C ASP A 148 5.34 -12.29 -19.93
N GLY A 149 4.51 -13.08 -20.61
CA GLY A 149 3.75 -12.61 -21.77
C GLY A 149 2.56 -11.72 -21.42
N PHE A 150 2.13 -10.86 -22.36
CA PHE A 150 1.02 -9.91 -22.18
C PHE A 150 -0.34 -10.58 -21.91
N GLU A 151 -0.58 -11.77 -22.44
CA GLU A 151 -1.82 -12.51 -22.16
C GLU A 151 -1.92 -12.91 -20.67
N LEU A 152 -0.78 -13.22 -20.04
CA LEU A 152 -0.74 -13.45 -18.59
C LEU A 152 -1.04 -12.14 -17.86
N LEU A 153 -0.45 -11.02 -18.27
CA LEU A 153 -0.73 -9.71 -17.67
C LEU A 153 -2.22 -9.40 -17.68
N LYS A 154 -2.86 -9.50 -18.84
CA LYS A 154 -4.29 -9.24 -19.01
C LYS A 154 -5.14 -10.12 -18.09
N GLY A 155 -4.79 -11.40 -17.98
CA GLY A 155 -5.46 -12.33 -17.07
C GLY A 155 -5.27 -11.96 -15.59
N ARG A 156 -4.06 -11.57 -15.18
CA ARG A 156 -3.75 -11.15 -13.80
C ARG A 156 -4.46 -9.83 -13.44
N VAL A 157 -4.43 -8.85 -14.34
CA VAL A 157 -5.13 -7.56 -14.21
C VAL A 157 -6.63 -7.77 -13.98
N GLY A 158 -7.27 -8.66 -14.73
CA GLY A 158 -8.71 -8.92 -14.59
C GLY A 158 -9.12 -9.61 -13.27
N ARG A 159 -8.17 -10.17 -12.51
CA ARG A 159 -8.44 -10.85 -11.22
C ARG A 159 -7.99 -10.06 -9.99
N ALA A 160 -7.16 -9.03 -10.19
CA ALA A 160 -6.61 -8.23 -9.11
C ALA A 160 -7.67 -7.25 -8.57
N GLU A 161 -7.67 -7.04 -7.26
CA GLU A 161 -8.48 -6.01 -6.60
C GLU A 161 -7.74 -4.67 -6.53
N ILE A 162 -6.41 -4.73 -6.39
CA ILE A 162 -5.52 -3.58 -6.51
C ILE A 162 -4.27 -3.95 -7.32
N ILE A 163 -3.71 -2.97 -8.02
CA ILE A 163 -2.55 -3.14 -8.90
C ILE A 163 -1.49 -2.11 -8.50
N LEU A 164 -0.28 -2.59 -8.21
CA LEU A 164 0.89 -1.78 -7.93
C LEU A 164 1.85 -1.90 -9.12
N VAL A 165 2.22 -0.79 -9.73
CA VAL A 165 3.13 -0.76 -10.87
C VAL A 165 4.41 -0.02 -10.48
N CYS A 166 5.56 -0.69 -10.46
CA CYS A 166 6.83 -0.02 -10.18
C CYS A 166 7.39 0.57 -11.48
N GLU A 167 7.19 1.87 -11.69
CA GLU A 167 7.36 2.56 -12.97
C GLU A 167 8.76 2.37 -13.59
N ARG A 168 9.80 2.35 -12.75
CA ARG A 168 11.20 2.19 -13.21
C ARG A 168 11.51 0.79 -13.77
N HIS A 169 10.65 -0.18 -13.50
CA HIS A 169 10.87 -1.59 -13.83
C HIS A 169 9.85 -2.13 -14.82
N VAL A 170 9.14 -1.25 -15.52
CA VAL A 170 8.17 -1.63 -16.56
C VAL A 170 8.46 -0.92 -17.89
N PRO A 171 8.33 -1.62 -19.03
CA PRO A 171 8.34 -0.99 -20.34
C PRO A 171 7.05 -0.19 -20.58
N HIS A 172 7.11 0.78 -21.52
CA HIS A 172 5.98 1.67 -21.80
C HIS A 172 4.70 0.97 -22.28
N ASN A 173 4.83 -0.18 -22.94
CA ASN A 173 3.69 -0.96 -23.43
C ASN A 173 2.84 -1.61 -22.32
N VAL A 174 3.32 -1.68 -21.08
CA VAL A 174 2.49 -2.10 -19.93
C VAL A 174 1.29 -1.17 -19.76
N TRP A 175 1.44 0.11 -20.09
CA TRP A 175 0.39 1.11 -19.99
C TRP A 175 -0.75 0.93 -21.01
N ASP A 176 -0.53 0.13 -22.06
CA ASP A 176 -1.60 -0.24 -23.00
C ASP A 176 -2.61 -1.21 -22.37
N TYR A 177 -2.22 -1.89 -21.28
CA TYR A 177 -3.03 -2.87 -20.56
C TYR A 177 -3.48 -2.42 -19.18
N ILE A 178 -2.82 -1.41 -18.61
CA ILE A 178 -3.10 -0.89 -17.28
C ILE A 178 -3.41 0.60 -17.38
N ASP A 179 -4.66 0.95 -17.13
CA ASP A 179 -5.06 2.35 -17.00
C ASP A 179 -4.65 2.90 -15.62
N ARG A 180 -3.55 3.66 -15.60
CA ARG A 180 -3.01 4.33 -14.40
C ARG A 180 -3.96 5.32 -13.74
N ARG A 181 -5.05 5.74 -14.41
CA ARG A 181 -6.02 6.68 -13.82
C ARG A 181 -7.00 5.98 -12.87
N GLN A 182 -7.10 4.66 -12.96
CA GLN A 182 -8.03 3.87 -12.16
C GLN A 182 -7.69 3.95 -10.66
N PRO A 183 -8.68 4.09 -9.77
CA PRO A 183 -8.44 4.29 -8.33
C PRO A 183 -7.76 3.09 -7.65
N TYR A 184 -7.89 1.88 -8.21
CA TYR A 184 -7.23 0.67 -7.73
C TYR A 184 -5.82 0.46 -8.29
N VAL A 185 -5.34 1.34 -9.16
CA VAL A 185 -3.99 1.31 -9.69
C VAL A 185 -3.14 2.35 -8.98
N SER A 186 -1.97 1.92 -8.52
CA SER A 186 -0.97 2.79 -7.90
C SER A 186 0.36 2.64 -8.58
N VAL A 187 0.94 3.76 -9.00
CA VAL A 187 2.22 3.82 -9.71
C VAL A 187 3.31 4.27 -8.73
N LEU A 188 4.31 3.42 -8.53
CA LEU A 188 5.41 3.65 -7.62
C LEU A 188 6.62 4.15 -8.40
N LYS A 189 7.03 5.40 -8.13
CA LYS A 189 8.26 6.00 -8.68
C LYS A 189 9.53 5.52 -7.99
N LYS A 190 9.42 5.15 -6.72
CA LYS A 190 10.44 4.53 -5.88
C LYS A 190 9.79 3.31 -5.22
N ASP A 191 10.53 2.21 -5.11
CA ASP A 191 10.05 0.96 -4.53
C ASP A 191 10.96 0.47 -3.38
N SER A 192 10.33 0.08 -2.28
CA SER A 192 10.92 -0.58 -1.12
C SER A 192 9.86 -1.53 -0.54
N ALA A 193 10.25 -2.51 0.29
CA ALA A 193 9.27 -3.41 0.90
C ALA A 193 8.24 -2.66 1.77
N ASP A 194 8.68 -1.62 2.49
CA ASP A 194 7.81 -0.78 3.31
C ASP A 194 6.93 0.13 2.43
N LEU A 195 7.46 0.73 1.37
CA LEU A 195 6.67 1.51 0.40
C LEU A 195 5.59 0.65 -0.27
N ILE A 196 5.90 -0.57 -0.68
CA ILE A 196 4.91 -1.47 -1.27
C ILE A 196 3.75 -1.72 -0.30
N SER A 197 4.06 -1.90 1.00
CA SER A 197 3.04 -2.06 2.06
C SER A 197 2.21 -0.78 2.22
N THR A 198 2.87 0.37 2.16
CA THR A 198 2.23 1.69 2.28
C THR A 198 1.32 1.99 1.11
N TYR A 199 1.80 1.85 -0.13
CA TYR A 199 1.00 2.01 -1.33
C TYR A 199 -0.18 1.03 -1.36
N THR A 200 0.02 -0.22 -0.91
CA THR A 200 -1.08 -1.19 -0.73
C THR A 200 -2.13 -0.63 0.21
N TYR A 201 -1.74 -0.25 1.42
CA TYR A 201 -2.66 0.26 2.43
C TYR A 201 -3.43 1.50 1.95
N LEU A 202 -2.72 2.46 1.35
CA LEU A 202 -3.30 3.70 0.83
C LEU A 202 -4.23 3.44 -0.35
N THR A 203 -3.89 2.50 -1.24
CA THR A 203 -4.76 2.13 -2.37
C THR A 203 -6.03 1.47 -1.87
N LEU A 204 -5.94 0.56 -0.90
CA LEU A 204 -7.11 -0.07 -0.27
C LEU A 204 -7.99 0.97 0.44
N GLN A 205 -7.40 1.91 1.18
CA GLN A 205 -8.13 3.03 1.79
C GLN A 205 -8.81 3.90 0.73
N ARG A 206 -8.08 4.31 -0.32
CA ARG A 206 -8.61 5.09 -1.44
C ARG A 206 -9.78 4.38 -2.13
N CYS A 207 -9.75 3.05 -2.17
CA CYS A 207 -10.79 2.20 -2.73
C CYS A 207 -11.93 1.86 -1.75
N GLU A 208 -11.92 2.39 -0.53
CA GLU A 208 -12.90 2.08 0.53
C GLU A 208 -12.98 0.58 0.89
N LEU A 209 -11.87 -0.15 0.72
CA LEU A 209 -11.80 -1.57 1.02
C LEU A 209 -11.45 -1.85 2.49
N ILE A 210 -10.87 -0.87 3.19
CA ILE A 210 -10.46 -0.91 4.60
C ILE A 210 -10.60 0.45 5.29
#